data_AF-A0A353F2T7-F1
#
_entry.id   AF-A0A353F2T7-F1
#
_cell.length_a   1.000
_cell.length_b   1.000
_cell.length_c   1.000
_cell.angle_alpha   90.00
_cell.angle_beta   90.00
_cell.angle_gamma   90.00
#
_symmetry.space_group_name_H-M   'P 1'
#
loop_
_entity.id
_entity.type
_entity.pdbx_description
1 polymer ?
#
loop_
_entity_poly.entity_id
_entity_poly.type
_entity_poly.pdbx_seq_one_letter_code
_entity_poly.pdbx_strand_id
1 'polypeptide(L)' 'TDAIAAAGMGVGDYHFLGRDVRIGDDLVARSPDKSHLIGSTITMPRVAENLERELGFSKCEIQKVIEENPRKLIGETR' A
#
# COMPACT_ATOMS: atom_id res chain seq x y z
N THR A 1 -3.27 2.95 2.52
CA THR A 1 -2.47 2.11 1.60
C THR A 1 -2.95 2.23 0.18
N ASP A 2 -4.24 2.47 -0.10
CA ASP A 2 -4.78 2.31 -1.46
C ASP A 2 -4.52 0.89 -1.98
N ALA A 3 -4.65 -0.09 -1.09
CA ALA A 3 -4.37 -1.49 -1.40
C ALA A 3 -5.50 -2.09 -2.25
N ILE A 4 -5.13 -2.84 -3.28
CA ILE A 4 -6.07 -3.62 -4.10
C ILE A 4 -6.27 -5.03 -3.54
N ALA A 5 -7.28 -5.76 -4.04
CA ALA A 5 -7.56 -7.14 -3.64
C ALA A 5 -6.34 -8.08 -3.79
N ALA A 6 -5.42 -7.77 -4.70
CA ALA A 6 -4.19 -8.54 -4.93
C ALA A 6 -3.02 -8.18 -3.99
N ALA A 7 -3.20 -7.27 -3.02
CA ALA A 7 -2.16 -6.95 -2.05
C ALA A 7 -1.75 -8.19 -1.25
N GLY A 8 -0.45 -8.49 -1.25
CA GLY A 8 0.12 -9.69 -0.60
C GLY A 8 -0.03 -11.00 -1.38
N MET A 9 -0.64 -11.01 -2.57
CA MET A 9 -0.77 -12.24 -3.39
C MET A 9 0.49 -12.57 -4.19
N GLY A 10 1.38 -11.60 -4.41
CA GLY A 10 2.63 -11.77 -5.14
C GLY A 10 2.51 -11.54 -6.66
N VAL A 11 3.56 -11.92 -7.38
CA VAL A 11 3.68 -11.74 -8.84
C VAL A 11 2.58 -12.50 -9.57
N GLY A 12 1.98 -11.87 -10.60
CA GLY A 12 0.97 -12.53 -11.41
C GLY A 12 0.05 -11.57 -12.16
N ASP A 13 -0.84 -12.17 -12.96
CA ASP A 13 -1.93 -11.47 -13.63
C ASP A 13 -3.24 -11.71 -12.86
N TYR A 14 -3.95 -10.63 -12.56
CA TYR A 14 -5.17 -10.62 -11.76
C TYR A 14 -6.29 -9.86 -12.48
N HIS A 15 -7.53 -10.19 -12.16
CA HIS A 15 -8.70 -9.50 -12.68
C HIS A 15 -9.63 -9.10 -11.54
N PHE A 16 -9.87 -7.81 -11.37
CA PHE A 16 -10.82 -7.30 -10.38
C PHE A 16 -11.50 -6.01 -10.86
N LEU A 17 -12.80 -5.88 -10.55
CA LEU A 17 -13.65 -4.75 -10.97
C LEU A 17 -13.60 -4.46 -12.48
N GLY A 18 -13.50 -5.50 -13.31
CA GLY A 18 -13.46 -5.39 -14.77
C GLY A 18 -12.13 -4.89 -15.33
N ARG A 19 -11.06 -4.89 -14.54
CA ARG A 19 -9.72 -4.46 -14.96
C ARG A 19 -8.73 -5.60 -14.85
N ASP A 20 -7.92 -5.75 -15.90
CA ASP A 20 -6.73 -6.61 -15.87
C ASP A 20 -5.59 -5.86 -15.20
N VAL A 21 -4.88 -6.54 -14.30
CA VAL A 21 -3.76 -5.98 -13.53
C VAL A 21 -2.61 -6.96 -13.55
N ARG A 22 -1.41 -6.44 -13.87
CA ARG A 22 -0.16 -7.19 -13.81
C ARG A 22 0.67 -6.72 -12.62
N ILE A 23 1.05 -7.66 -11.78
CA ILE A 23 2.02 -7.47 -10.69
C ILE A 23 3.32 -8.13 -11.13
N GLY A 24 4.36 -7.32 -11.34
CA GLY A 24 5.70 -7.80 -11.69
C GLY A 24 6.55 -8.15 -10.47
N ASP A 25 7.81 -8.52 -10.69
CA ASP A 25 8.77 -8.85 -9.63
C ASP A 25 9.07 -7.66 -8.69
N ASP A 26 8.83 -6.43 -9.15
CA ASP A 26 8.87 -5.21 -8.34
C ASP A 26 7.66 -5.04 -7.42
N LEU A 27 6.71 -6.00 -7.49
CA LEU A 27 5.43 -6.03 -6.78
C LEU A 27 4.52 -4.83 -7.11
N VAL A 28 4.81 -4.06 -8.17
CA VAL A 28 4.00 -2.89 -8.54
C VAL A 28 2.80 -3.35 -9.38
N ALA A 29 1.60 -2.98 -8.95
CA ALA A 29 0.37 -3.22 -9.71
C ALA A 29 0.26 -2.20 -10.86
N ARG A 30 0.27 -2.71 -12.09
CA ARG A 30 0.18 -1.90 -13.32
C ARG A 30 -0.88 -2.46 -14.25
N SER A 31 -1.32 -1.64 -15.19
CA SER A 31 -1.98 -2.14 -16.38
C SER A 31 -1.08 -3.14 -17.13
N PRO A 32 -1.63 -4.09 -17.91
CA PRO A 32 -0.83 -5.10 -18.60
C PRO A 32 0.19 -4.51 -19.59
N ASP A 33 -0.12 -3.36 -20.17
CA ASP A 33 0.74 -2.57 -21.06
C ASP A 33 1.76 -1.68 -20.31
N LYS A 34 1.75 -1.70 -18.98
CA LYS A 34 2.61 -0.92 -18.06
C LYS A 34 2.45 0.59 -18.15
N SER A 35 1.39 1.10 -18.81
CA SER A 35 1.18 2.53 -19.03
C SER A 35 0.79 3.31 -17.77
N HIS A 36 0.15 2.67 -16.78
CA HIS A 36 -0.26 3.31 -15.54
C HIS A 36 -0.30 2.35 -14.35
N LEU A 37 -0.34 2.91 -13.14
CA LEU A 37 -0.51 2.18 -11.88
C LEU A 37 -1.99 1.85 -11.64
N ILE A 38 -2.25 0.72 -10.98
CA ILE A 38 -3.60 0.31 -10.57
C ILE A 38 -3.57 0.01 -9.06
N GLY A 39 -3.78 1.06 -8.27
CA GLY A 39 -3.68 1.01 -6.81
C GLY A 39 -2.30 0.53 -6.33
N SER A 40 -2.26 -0.10 -5.14
CA SER A 40 -1.03 -0.63 -4.55
C SER A 40 -1.18 -2.05 -4.01
N THR A 41 -0.05 -2.74 -3.88
CA THR A 41 0.04 -4.09 -3.28
C THR A 41 0.61 -4.04 -1.86
N ILE A 42 0.90 -2.85 -1.33
CA ILE A 42 1.64 -2.67 -0.08
C ILE A 42 0.76 -2.96 1.14
N THR A 43 1.35 -3.63 2.14
CA THR A 43 0.71 -3.92 3.43
C THR A 43 1.11 -2.87 4.47
N MET A 44 0.30 -2.68 5.53
CA MET A 44 0.65 -1.74 6.60
C MET A 44 1.98 -2.07 7.31
N PRO A 45 2.33 -3.35 7.58
CA PRO A 45 3.67 -3.69 8.07
C PRO A 45 4.79 -3.19 7.14
N ARG A 46 4.64 -3.37 5.82
CA ARG A 46 5.63 -2.90 4.86
C ARG A 46 5.69 -1.37 4.78
N VAL A 47 4.57 -0.67 4.96
CA VAL A 47 4.54 0.80 5.09
C VAL A 47 5.39 1.22 6.30
N ALA A 48 5.19 0.61 7.46
CA ALA A 48 5.96 0.93 8.67
C ALA A 48 7.47 0.68 8.47
N GLU A 49 7.84 -0.45 7.85
CA GLU A 49 9.24 -0.75 7.51
C GLU A 49 9.86 0.31 6.58
N ASN A 50 9.14 0.74 5.54
CA ASN A 50 9.63 1.76 4.62
C ASN A 50 9.76 3.13 5.30
N LEU A 51 8.80 3.51 6.16
CA LEU A 51 8.88 4.76 6.91
C LEU A 51 10.12 4.79 7.82
N GLU A 52 10.44 3.66 8.47
CA GLU A 52 11.64 3.55 9.32
C GLU A 52 12.92 3.52 8.49
N ARG A 53 13.03 2.62 7.51
CA ARG A 53 14.29 2.31 6.82
C ARG A 53 14.64 3.29 5.71
N GLU A 54 13.65 3.75 4.95
CA GLU A 54 13.88 4.57 3.75
C GLU A 54 13.71 6.06 4.06
N LEU A 55 12.86 6.41 5.03
CA LEU A 55 12.56 7.80 5.38
C LEU A 55 13.09 8.22 6.76
N GLY A 56 13.59 7.28 7.58
CA GLY A 56 14.24 7.57 8.85
C GLY A 56 13.27 7.97 9.98
N PHE A 57 12.00 7.60 9.90
CA PHE A 57 11.01 7.96 10.92
C PHE A 57 11.25 7.16 12.19
N SER A 58 11.13 7.81 13.35
CA SER A 58 11.09 7.14 14.64
C SER A 58 9.78 6.36 14.82
N LYS A 59 9.77 5.41 15.76
CA LYS A 59 8.56 4.64 16.10
C LYS A 59 7.36 5.53 16.47
N CYS A 60 7.60 6.62 17.19
CA CYS A 60 6.56 7.58 17.57
C CYS A 60 5.99 8.33 16.34
N GLU A 61 6.84 8.68 15.37
CA GLU A 61 6.40 9.32 14.13
C GLU A 61 5.62 8.35 13.24
N ILE A 62 6.06 7.08 13.17
CA ILE A 62 5.34 6.03 12.45
C ILE A 62 3.93 5.87 13.03
N GLN A 63 3.81 5.72 14.35
CA GLN A 63 2.51 5.58 15.03
C GLN A 63 1.59 6.77 14.74
N LYS A 64 2.13 8.00 14.77
CA LYS A 64 1.38 9.20 14.40
C LYS A 64 0.82 9.12 12.98
N VAL A 65 1.63 8.72 12.01
CA VAL A 65 1.25 8.74 10.58
C VAL A 65 0.28 7.61 10.23
N ILE A 66 0.48 6.40 10.74
CA ILE A 66 -0.31 5.23 10.32
C ILE A 66 -1.54 4.97 11.20
N GLU A 67 -1.59 5.53 12.42
CA GLU A 67 -2.66 5.26 13.38
C GLU A 67 -3.27 6.55 13.95
N GLU A 68 -2.52 7.37 14.70
CA GLU A 68 -3.11 8.46 15.50
C GLU A 68 -3.74 9.56 14.63
N ASN A 69 -3.03 10.04 13.61
CA ASN A 69 -3.52 11.11 12.74
C ASN A 69 -4.73 10.66 11.92
N PRO A 70 -4.72 9.47 11.27
CA PRO A 70 -5.92 8.94 10.61
C PRO A 70 -7.14 8.85 11.55
N ARG A 71 -6.97 8.31 12.77
CA ARG A 71 -8.04 8.22 13.76
C ARG A 71 -8.61 9.59 14.12
N LYS A 72 -7.73 10.54 14.43
CA LYS A 72 -8.11 11.92 14.74
C LYS A 72 -8.86 12.56 13.58
N LEU A 73 -8.43 12.32 12.33
CA LEU A 73 -9.03 12.89 11.14
C LEU A 73 -10.49 12.40 10.93
N ILE A 74 -10.77 11.13 11.25
CA ILE A 74 -12.13 10.57 11.15
C ILE A 74 -12.98 10.79 12.42
N GLY A 75 -12.45 11.51 13.41
CA GLY A 75 -13.15 11.83 14.66
C GLY A 75 -13.13 10.71 15.70
N GLU A 76 -12.32 9.67 15.53
CA GLU A 76 -12.18 8.60 16.53
C GLU A 76 -11.40 9.13 17.74
N THR A 77 -12.05 9.09 18.92
CA THR A 77 -11.61 9.80 20.14
C THR A 77 -11.18 8.85 21.27
N ARG A 78 -10.82 7.61 20.95
CA ARG A 78 -10.39 6.60 21.93
C ARG A 78 -8.88 6.51 22.05
#